data_AF-A0AAE1GG80-F1
#
_entry.id   AF-A0AAE1GG80-F1
#
_cell.length_a   1.000
_cell.length_b   1.000
_cell.length_c   1.000
_cell.angle_alpha   90.00
_cell.angle_beta   90.00
_cell.angle_gamma   90.00
#
_symmetry.space_group_name_H-M   'P 1'
#
loop_
_entity.id
_entity.type
_entity.pdbx_description
1 polymer ?
#
loop_
_entity_poly.entity_id
_entity_poly.type
_entity_poly.pdbx_seq_one_letter_code
_entity_poly.pdbx_strand_id
1 'polypeptide(L)'
;MFLFAVDECLRVVKEPIVEIAELLGYDPEQIDRIDNQWRNLTIVQWVETTSTAKFWIEVNGYKDASGVNPYPELCELAISVLSLPHSNAEVERLFSQMNIVKSKLRSRLNLRSVNAILAVRSGLKRVGKSCNSYELPKEVIKQIGTMASYTSTESTDPVPSSSVTVSEETEEEEDYIIFSLN
;
A
#
# COMPACT_ATOMS: atom_id res chain seq x y z
N MET A 1 -6.17 4.64 -13.55
CA MET A 1 -5.65 5.52 -12.48
C MET A 1 -5.50 6.99 -12.92
N PHE A 2 -5.28 7.27 -14.22
CA PHE A 2 -5.39 8.63 -14.78
C PHE A 2 -6.76 9.29 -14.54
N LEU A 3 -7.83 8.50 -14.42
CA LEU A 3 -9.19 8.98 -14.16
C LEU A 3 -9.31 9.88 -12.91
N PHE A 4 -8.56 9.56 -11.84
CA PHE A 4 -8.59 10.32 -10.59
C PHE A 4 -7.60 11.48 -10.55
N ALA A 5 -6.86 11.73 -11.64
CA ALA A 5 -6.01 12.91 -11.75
C ALA A 5 -6.88 14.17 -11.80
N VAL A 6 -6.39 15.26 -11.20
CA VAL A 6 -7.11 16.54 -11.10
C VAL A 6 -7.63 16.98 -12.47
N ASP A 7 -6.79 16.90 -13.50
CA ASP A 7 -7.13 17.33 -14.86
C ASP A 7 -8.28 16.52 -15.49
N GLU A 8 -8.38 15.22 -15.16
CA GLU A 8 -9.45 14.34 -15.64
C GLU A 8 -10.72 14.50 -14.79
N CYS A 9 -10.57 14.72 -13.48
CA CYS A 9 -11.67 14.94 -12.54
C CYS A 9 -12.46 16.22 -12.84
N LEU A 10 -11.82 17.24 -13.40
CA LEU A 10 -12.43 18.54 -13.70
C LEU A 10 -12.94 18.65 -15.15
N ARG A 11 -12.82 17.61 -15.97
CA ARG A 11 -13.39 17.61 -17.32
C ARG A 11 -14.91 17.58 -17.29
N VAL A 12 -15.50 18.24 -18.28
CA VAL A 12 -16.96 18.27 -18.50
C VAL A 12 -17.46 16.91 -19.01
N VAL A 13 -16.64 16.20 -19.79
CA VAL A 13 -16.88 14.82 -20.23
C VAL A 13 -15.94 13.91 -19.45
N LYS A 14 -16.48 13.10 -18.55
CA LYS A 14 -15.73 12.17 -17.71
C LYS A 14 -15.92 10.75 -18.20
N GLU A 15 -14.89 9.91 -18.12
CA GLU A 15 -15.08 8.48 -18.31
C GLU A 15 -15.92 7.92 -17.14
N PRO A 16 -16.74 6.89 -17.37
CA PRO A 16 -17.62 6.34 -16.36
C PRO A 16 -16.79 5.73 -15.22
N ILE A 17 -17.08 6.14 -13.99
CA ILE A 17 -16.47 5.58 -12.78
C ILE A 17 -17.06 4.21 -12.39
N VAL A 18 -18.16 3.84 -13.06
CA VAL A 18 -18.93 2.61 -12.89
C VAL A 18 -18.04 1.38 -13.00
N GLU A 19 -17.23 1.28 -14.06
CA GLU A 19 -16.36 0.10 -14.28
C GLU A 19 -15.35 -0.11 -13.14
N ILE A 20 -14.82 0.99 -12.58
CA ILE A 20 -13.86 0.92 -11.47
C ILE A 20 -14.57 0.55 -10.16
N ALA A 21 -15.76 1.10 -9.93
CA ALA A 21 -16.54 0.79 -8.75
C ALA A 21 -17.05 -0.66 -8.76
N GLU A 22 -17.46 -1.19 -9.93
CA GLU A 22 -17.77 -2.60 -10.12
C GLU A 22 -16.56 -3.49 -9.85
N LEU A 23 -15.37 -3.12 -10.37
CA LEU A 23 -14.14 -3.88 -10.15
C LEU A 23 -13.74 -3.93 -8.66
N LEU A 24 -14.05 -2.88 -7.90
CA LEU A 24 -13.81 -2.81 -6.46
C LEU A 24 -14.90 -3.49 -5.62
N GLY A 25 -15.96 -4.00 -6.25
CA GLY A 25 -17.01 -4.78 -5.60
C GLY A 25 -18.06 -3.95 -4.87
N TYR A 26 -18.30 -2.71 -5.30
CA TYR A 26 -19.38 -1.87 -4.74
C TYR A 26 -20.75 -2.32 -5.25
N ASP A 27 -21.79 -2.12 -4.42
CA ASP A 27 -23.17 -2.40 -4.78
C ASP A 27 -23.70 -1.39 -5.83
N PRO A 28 -24.65 -1.78 -6.71
CA PRO A 28 -25.17 -0.91 -7.75
C PRO A 28 -25.79 0.39 -7.20
N GLU A 29 -26.43 0.35 -6.02
CA GLU A 29 -26.97 1.55 -5.38
C GLU A 29 -25.88 2.54 -4.93
N GLN A 30 -24.71 2.03 -4.54
CA GLN A 30 -23.57 2.87 -4.17
C GLN A 30 -22.90 3.44 -5.42
N ILE A 31 -22.81 2.65 -6.48
CA ILE A 31 -22.29 3.08 -7.79
C ILE A 31 -23.11 4.25 -8.33
N ASP A 32 -24.44 4.19 -8.27
CA ASP A 32 -25.30 5.30 -8.70
C ASP A 32 -25.07 6.58 -7.89
N ARG A 33 -24.87 6.46 -6.57
CA ARG A 33 -24.53 7.62 -5.71
C ARG A 33 -23.17 8.20 -6.09
N ILE A 34 -22.18 7.33 -6.31
CA ILE A 34 -20.83 7.71 -6.70
C ILE A 34 -20.84 8.40 -8.07
N ASP A 35 -21.59 7.91 -9.07
CA ASP A 35 -21.67 8.56 -10.39
C ASP A 35 -22.32 9.95 -10.29
N ASN A 36 -23.37 10.09 -9.48
CA ASN A 36 -23.98 11.39 -9.22
C ASN A 36 -23.01 12.36 -8.54
N GLN A 37 -22.27 11.90 -7.53
CA GLN A 37 -21.22 12.68 -6.86
C GLN A 37 -20.10 13.07 -7.84
N TRP A 38 -19.68 12.13 -8.69
CA TRP A 38 -18.64 12.31 -9.68
C TRP A 38 -19.00 13.41 -10.67
N ARG A 39 -20.23 13.45 -11.16
CA ARG A 39 -20.73 14.52 -12.04
C ARG A 39 -20.76 15.88 -11.34
N ASN A 40 -21.22 15.90 -10.09
CA ASN A 40 -21.36 17.12 -9.30
C ASN A 40 -20.01 17.73 -8.86
N LEU A 41 -18.91 16.96 -8.93
CA LEU A 41 -17.57 17.43 -8.56
C LEU A 41 -17.09 18.64 -9.40
N THR A 42 -17.55 18.76 -10.65
CA THR A 42 -17.15 19.86 -11.56
C THR A 42 -17.86 21.18 -11.26
N ILE A 43 -18.93 21.15 -10.45
CA ILE A 43 -19.72 22.34 -10.09
C ILE A 43 -18.92 23.24 -9.13
N VAL A 44 -18.09 22.62 -8.28
CA VAL A 44 -17.30 23.32 -7.27
C VAL A 44 -15.94 23.70 -7.86
N GLN A 45 -15.48 24.93 -7.59
CA GLN A 45 -14.12 25.36 -7.91
C GLN A 45 -13.18 24.99 -6.77
N TRP A 46 -12.17 24.19 -7.09
CA TRP A 46 -11.19 23.65 -6.14
C TRP A 46 -9.90 24.48 -6.17
N VAL A 47 -9.28 24.67 -5.00
CA VAL A 47 -8.10 25.54 -4.86
C VAL A 47 -6.82 24.76 -5.15
N GLU A 48 -6.70 23.51 -4.68
CA GLU A 48 -5.52 22.67 -4.86
C GLU A 48 -5.61 21.80 -6.11
N THR A 49 -5.13 22.33 -7.24
CA THR A 49 -5.05 21.57 -8.51
C THR A 49 -3.67 20.99 -8.80
N THR A 50 -2.69 21.24 -7.93
CA THR A 50 -1.28 20.91 -8.22
C THR A 50 -0.91 19.46 -7.92
N SER A 51 -1.63 18.80 -7.02
CA SER A 51 -1.34 17.41 -6.65
C SER A 51 -2.63 16.65 -6.39
N THR A 52 -2.79 15.51 -7.08
CA THR A 52 -3.93 14.61 -6.93
C THR A 52 -4.20 14.24 -5.47
N ALA A 53 -3.15 13.95 -4.68
CA ALA A 53 -3.33 13.60 -3.28
C ALA A 53 -3.87 14.77 -2.43
N LYS A 54 -3.37 16.00 -2.67
CA LYS A 54 -3.85 17.20 -1.95
C LYS A 54 -5.27 17.57 -2.35
N PHE A 55 -5.57 17.47 -3.64
CA PHE A 55 -6.92 17.66 -4.17
C PHE A 55 -7.94 16.77 -3.47
N TRP A 56 -7.70 15.45 -3.41
CA TRP A 56 -8.63 14.52 -2.76
C TRP A 56 -8.74 14.73 -1.24
N ILE A 57 -7.72 15.27 -0.59
CA ILE A 57 -7.79 15.70 0.82
C ILE A 57 -8.71 16.92 0.96
N GLU A 58 -8.62 17.89 0.05
CA GLU A 58 -9.51 19.06 0.01
C GLU A 58 -10.97 18.64 -0.24
N VAL A 59 -11.22 17.77 -1.22
CA VAL A 59 -12.56 17.25 -1.53
C VAL A 59 -13.14 16.49 -0.34
N ASN A 60 -12.33 15.66 0.34
CA ASN A 60 -12.78 14.95 1.54
C ASN A 60 -13.07 15.88 2.73
N GLY A 61 -12.35 17.01 2.82
CA GLY A 61 -12.55 18.04 3.84
C GLY A 61 -13.67 19.04 3.51
N TYR A 62 -14.18 19.03 2.29
CA TYR A 62 -15.21 19.96 1.82
C TYR A 62 -16.52 19.74 2.55
N LYS A 63 -17.13 20.83 3.03
CA LYS A 63 -18.43 20.84 3.68
C LYS A 63 -19.30 21.84 2.99
N ASP A 64 -20.48 21.39 2.58
CA ASP A 64 -21.48 22.27 1.99
C ASP A 64 -22.07 23.23 3.05
N ALA A 65 -22.95 24.15 2.65
CA ALA A 65 -23.64 25.09 3.55
C ALA A 65 -24.37 24.41 4.72
N SER A 66 -24.71 23.11 4.57
CA SER A 66 -25.32 22.28 5.61
C SER A 66 -24.31 21.65 6.59
N GLY A 67 -23.01 21.88 6.41
CA GLY A 67 -21.93 21.31 7.23
C GLY A 67 -21.63 19.82 6.97
N VAL A 68 -22.28 19.22 5.98
CA VAL A 68 -22.12 17.81 5.57
C VAL A 68 -21.25 17.75 4.31
N ASN A 69 -20.39 16.73 4.20
CA ASN A 69 -19.64 16.49 2.97
C ASN A 69 -20.57 15.82 1.94
N PRO A 70 -20.74 16.40 0.74
CA PRO A 70 -21.56 15.82 -0.33
C PRO A 70 -20.87 14.69 -1.12
N TYR A 71 -19.57 14.44 -0.93
CA TYR A 71 -18.78 13.46 -1.69
C TYR A 71 -18.14 12.31 -0.87
N PRO A 72 -18.74 11.76 0.20
CA PRO A 72 -18.03 10.84 1.09
C PRO A 72 -17.70 9.50 0.40
N GLU A 73 -18.64 8.89 -0.32
CA GLU A 73 -18.43 7.62 -1.02
C GLU A 73 -17.44 7.76 -2.17
N LEU A 74 -17.52 8.87 -2.92
CA LEU A 74 -16.56 9.17 -3.98
C LEU A 74 -15.13 9.36 -3.43
N CYS A 75 -14.98 10.03 -2.29
CA CYS A 75 -13.67 10.22 -1.66
C CYS A 75 -13.08 8.90 -1.19
N GLU A 76 -13.90 8.02 -0.59
CA GLU A 76 -13.47 6.70 -0.17
C GLU A 76 -13.00 5.84 -1.36
N LEU A 77 -13.75 5.87 -2.46
CA LEU A 77 -13.36 5.21 -3.71
C LEU A 77 -12.05 5.79 -4.26
N ALA A 78 -11.93 7.11 -4.34
CA ALA A 78 -10.73 7.75 -4.87
C ALA A 78 -9.50 7.45 -4.02
N ILE A 79 -9.61 7.53 -2.69
CA ILE A 79 -8.50 7.22 -1.77
C ILE A 79 -8.12 5.74 -1.85
N SER A 80 -9.09 4.83 -1.92
CA SER A 80 -8.82 3.40 -2.05
C SER A 80 -8.07 3.10 -3.35
N VAL A 81 -8.52 3.64 -4.48
CA VAL A 81 -7.81 3.52 -5.76
C VAL A 81 -6.41 4.11 -5.67
N LEU A 82 -6.27 5.33 -5.13
CA LEU A 82 -4.98 6.02 -4.99
C LEU A 82 -4.00 5.33 -4.03
N SER A 83 -4.50 4.48 -3.13
CA SER A 83 -3.67 3.68 -2.24
C SER A 83 -3.07 2.44 -2.90
N LEU A 84 -3.60 2.02 -4.06
CA LEU A 84 -3.08 0.89 -4.80
C LEU A 84 -1.76 1.25 -5.51
N PRO A 85 -0.79 0.33 -5.56
CA PRO A 85 0.46 0.56 -6.28
C PRO A 85 0.16 0.76 -7.77
N HIS A 86 0.67 1.85 -8.34
CA HIS A 86 0.32 2.30 -9.69
C HIS A 86 0.92 1.41 -10.78
N SER A 87 2.03 0.71 -10.48
CA SER A 87 2.72 -0.11 -11.48
C SER A 87 3.49 -1.27 -10.88
N ASN A 88 3.75 -2.27 -11.71
CA ASN A 88 4.60 -3.40 -11.35
C ASN A 88 6.01 -2.94 -10.92
N ALA A 89 6.50 -1.80 -11.44
CA ALA A 89 7.80 -1.26 -11.06
C ALA A 89 7.90 -0.92 -9.55
N GLU A 90 6.78 -0.52 -8.91
CA GLU A 90 6.77 -0.29 -7.46
C GLU A 90 6.89 -1.61 -6.67
N VAL A 91 6.25 -2.66 -7.17
CA VAL A 91 6.33 -4.02 -6.63
C VAL A 91 7.74 -4.58 -6.82
N GLU A 92 8.33 -4.44 -8.01
CA GLU A 92 9.73 -4.82 -8.29
C GLU A 92 10.71 -4.04 -7.42
N ARG A 93 10.45 -2.75 -7.16
CA ARG A 93 11.26 -1.96 -6.24
C ARG A 93 11.20 -2.51 -4.81
N LEU A 94 10.04 -2.98 -4.35
CA LEU A 94 9.89 -3.66 -3.07
C LEU A 94 10.68 -4.97 -3.04
N PHE A 95 10.59 -5.78 -4.11
CA PHE A 95 11.37 -7.02 -4.24
C PHE A 95 12.87 -6.78 -4.30
N SER A 96 13.32 -5.72 -4.96
CA SER A 96 14.72 -5.29 -4.94
C SER A 96 15.19 -4.94 -3.52
N GLN A 97 14.38 -4.23 -2.74
CA GLN A 97 14.68 -3.98 -1.32
C GLN A 97 14.75 -5.28 -0.50
N MET A 98 13.84 -6.23 -0.76
CA MET A 98 13.89 -7.56 -0.15
C MET A 98 15.18 -8.30 -0.52
N ASN A 99 15.61 -8.22 -1.78
CA ASN A 99 16.84 -8.87 -2.24
C ASN A 99 18.09 -8.27 -1.60
N ILE A 100 18.13 -6.96 -1.38
CA ILE A 100 19.20 -6.29 -0.62
C ILE A 100 19.25 -6.80 0.82
N VAL A 101 18.09 -7.00 1.47
CA VAL A 101 18.03 -7.58 2.83
C VAL A 101 18.51 -9.03 2.83
N LYS A 102 18.20 -9.80 1.79
CA LYS A 102 18.62 -11.20 1.59
C LYS A 102 19.98 -11.34 0.89
N SER A 103 20.88 -10.35 1.04
CA SER A 103 22.21 -10.31 0.37
C SER A 103 22.94 -11.67 0.33
N LYS A 104 23.82 -11.88 -0.65
CA LYS A 104 24.51 -13.17 -0.88
C LYS A 104 25.21 -13.77 0.36
N LEU A 105 25.67 -12.94 1.31
CA LEU A 105 26.29 -13.38 2.57
C LEU A 105 25.28 -13.72 3.69
N ARG A 106 24.00 -13.37 3.51
CA ARG A 106 22.91 -13.46 4.51
C ARG A 106 21.66 -14.14 3.93
N SER A 107 21.81 -15.14 3.08
CA SER A 107 20.68 -15.76 2.36
C SER A 107 19.76 -16.63 3.23
N ARG A 108 20.22 -17.06 4.42
CA ARG A 108 19.50 -17.98 5.34
C ARG A 108 18.69 -17.27 6.43
N LEU A 109 18.12 -16.10 6.16
CA LEU A 109 17.21 -15.45 7.11
C LEU A 109 15.82 -16.09 7.07
N ASN A 110 15.26 -16.40 8.25
CA ASN A 110 13.85 -16.83 8.37
C ASN A 110 12.93 -15.71 7.82
N LEU A 111 11.83 -16.09 7.17
CA LEU A 111 10.80 -15.20 6.64
C LEU A 111 10.31 -14.19 7.70
N ARG A 112 10.10 -14.63 8.95
CA ARG A 112 9.74 -13.75 10.07
C ARG A 112 10.75 -12.62 10.26
N SER A 113 12.05 -12.93 10.21
CA SER A 113 13.12 -11.96 10.38
C SER A 113 13.25 -11.02 9.17
N VAL A 114 13.09 -11.53 7.94
CA VAL A 114 13.09 -10.70 6.73
C VAL A 114 11.92 -9.71 6.76
N ASN A 115 10.72 -10.17 7.10
CA ASN A 115 9.53 -9.33 7.22
C ASN A 115 9.70 -8.26 8.31
N ALA A 116 10.25 -8.63 9.48
CA ALA A 116 10.53 -7.67 10.54
C ALA A 116 11.52 -6.58 10.09
N ILE A 117 12.61 -6.95 9.40
CA ILE A 117 13.60 -5.99 8.89
C ILE A 117 12.96 -5.06 7.85
N LEU A 118 12.16 -5.60 6.92
CA LEU A 118 11.44 -4.80 5.92
C LEU A 118 10.43 -3.85 6.56
N ALA A 119 9.69 -4.30 7.56
CA ALA A 119 8.73 -3.48 8.31
C ALA A 119 9.44 -2.32 9.04
N VAL A 120 10.54 -2.60 9.75
CA VAL A 120 11.33 -1.56 10.43
C VAL A 120 11.91 -0.57 9.41
N ARG A 121 12.49 -1.06 8.31
CA ARG A 121 13.08 -0.19 7.27
C ARG A 121 12.04 0.70 6.61
N SER A 122 10.86 0.17 6.29
CA SER A 122 9.76 0.94 5.71
C SER A 122 9.19 1.96 6.70
N GLY A 123 9.03 1.59 7.98
CA GLY A 123 8.62 2.51 9.04
C GLY A 123 9.60 3.66 9.25
N LEU A 124 10.91 3.37 9.35
CA LEU A 124 11.95 4.38 9.46
C LEU A 124 11.98 5.34 8.26
N LYS A 125 11.80 4.79 7.04
CA LYS A 125 11.71 5.59 5.81
C LYS A 125 10.53 6.56 5.83
N ARG A 126 9.36 6.17 6.38
CA ARG A 126 8.20 7.06 6.52
C ARG A 126 8.47 8.24 7.46
N VAL A 127 9.26 8.03 8.51
CA VAL A 127 9.64 9.07 9.48
C VAL A 127 10.82 9.92 8.96
N GLY A 128 11.41 9.56 7.82
CA GLY A 128 12.60 10.24 7.29
C GLY A 128 13.86 10.03 8.13
N LYS A 129 13.86 9.03 9.02
CA LYS A 129 14.99 8.72 9.89
C LYS A 129 15.69 7.46 9.41
N SER A 130 17.00 7.42 9.61
CA SER A 130 17.81 6.21 9.44
C SER A 130 18.04 5.51 10.78
N CYS A 131 18.55 4.28 10.74
CA CYS A 131 18.96 3.51 11.93
C CYS A 131 19.96 4.26 12.82
N ASN A 132 20.68 5.24 12.28
CA ASN A 132 21.68 6.01 13.02
C ASN A 132 21.08 7.22 13.75
N SER A 133 19.90 7.66 13.32
CA SER A 133 19.22 8.87 13.81
C SER A 133 17.96 8.59 14.63
N TYR A 134 17.57 7.31 14.73
CA TYR A 134 16.36 6.91 15.44
C TYR A 134 16.69 6.48 16.86
N GLU A 135 16.23 7.27 17.83
CA GLU A 135 16.30 6.93 19.25
C GLU A 135 15.15 5.99 19.63
N LEU A 136 15.50 4.81 20.14
CA LEU A 136 14.53 3.84 20.63
C LEU A 136 13.88 4.35 21.93
N PRO A 137 12.57 4.10 22.14
CA PRO A 137 11.92 4.39 23.42
C PRO A 137 12.66 3.71 24.58
N LYS A 138 12.83 4.41 25.70
CA LYS A 138 13.55 3.93 26.90
C LYS A 138 13.00 2.59 27.42
N GLU A 139 11.72 2.37 27.20
CA GLU A 139 11.01 1.16 27.65
C GLU A 139 11.40 -0.06 26.82
N VAL A 140 11.65 0.11 25.52
CA VAL A 140 12.20 -0.95 24.67
C VAL A 140 13.65 -1.23 25.06
N ILE A 141 14.44 -0.20 25.34
CA ILE A 141 15.84 -0.36 25.75
C ILE A 141 15.97 -1.17 27.04
N LYS A 142 15.08 -0.97 28.01
CA LYS A 142 15.05 -1.76 29.26
C LYS A 142 14.69 -3.23 29.04
N GLN A 143 13.94 -3.54 27.99
CA GLN A 143 13.57 -4.91 27.63
C GLN A 143 14.68 -5.62 26.84
N ILE A 144 15.56 -4.88 26.16
CA ILE A 144 16.74 -5.43 25.50
C ILE A 144 17.68 -6.00 26.57
N GLY A 145 17.95 -7.31 26.49
CA GLY A 145 18.77 -8.04 27.47
C GLY A 145 17.98 -8.77 28.57
N THR A 146 16.67 -8.51 28.69
CA THR A 146 15.78 -9.29 29.56
C THR A 146 15.18 -10.47 28.78
N MET A 147 15.12 -11.66 29.39
CA MET A 147 14.58 -12.89 28.74
C MET A 147 13.14 -12.75 28.23
N ALA A 148 12.39 -11.77 28.76
CA ALA A 148 11.03 -11.43 28.33
C ALA A 148 10.92 -11.04 26.84
N SER A 149 12.00 -10.57 26.21
CA SER A 149 12.01 -10.23 24.78
C SER A 149 12.18 -11.46 23.86
N TYR A 150 12.56 -12.61 24.43
CA TYR A 150 12.88 -13.84 23.70
C TYR A 150 11.92 -14.99 23.99
N THR A 151 10.95 -14.79 24.88
CA THR A 151 9.89 -15.77 25.12
C THR A 151 8.98 -15.80 23.89
N SER A 152 9.20 -16.79 23.03
CA SER A 152 8.34 -17.11 21.89
C SER A 152 6.92 -17.35 22.39
N THR A 153 6.02 -16.38 22.20
CA THR A 153 4.60 -16.69 22.18
C THR A 153 4.36 -17.48 20.90
N GLU A 154 4.11 -18.78 21.01
CA GLU A 154 3.56 -19.59 19.92
C GLU A 154 2.19 -19.01 19.55
N SER A 155 2.18 -18.01 18.67
CA SER A 155 0.99 -17.59 17.98
C SER A 155 0.68 -18.65 16.94
N THR A 156 -0.31 -19.48 17.24
CA THR A 156 -1.04 -20.30 16.27
C THR A 156 -1.60 -19.38 15.18
N ASP A 157 -0.84 -19.19 14.11
CA ASP A 157 -1.42 -18.75 12.84
C ASP A 157 -2.29 -19.90 12.32
N PRO A 158 -3.53 -19.65 11.83
CA PRO A 158 -4.34 -20.71 11.24
C PRO A 158 -3.64 -21.20 9.96
N VAL A 159 -3.11 -22.41 10.03
CA VAL A 159 -2.61 -23.19 8.90
C VAL A 159 -3.77 -23.39 7.90
N PRO A 160 -3.67 -22.96 6.63
CA PRO A 160 -4.49 -23.54 5.59
C PRO A 160 -4.01 -24.98 5.44
N SER A 161 -4.88 -25.91 5.81
CA SER A 161 -4.67 -27.34 5.62
C SER A 161 -4.43 -27.61 4.12
N SER A 162 -3.22 -28.00 3.77
CA SER A 162 -2.92 -28.79 2.58
C SER A 162 -1.70 -29.63 2.92
N SER A 163 -2.00 -30.90 3.12
CA SER A 163 -1.14 -32.03 3.44
C SER A 163 0.18 -32.03 2.68
N VAL A 164 1.25 -32.23 3.44
CA VAL A 164 2.59 -32.58 2.97
C VAL A 164 2.55 -33.95 2.31
N THR A 165 3.06 -34.05 1.08
CA THR A 165 3.77 -35.25 0.61
C THR A 165 5.19 -34.84 0.29
N VAL A 166 6.11 -35.36 1.11
CA VAL A 166 7.56 -35.35 0.85
C VAL A 166 7.83 -36.27 -0.33
N SER A 167 8.51 -35.76 -1.34
CA SER A 167 9.29 -36.56 -2.28
C SER A 167 10.64 -35.86 -2.46
N GLU A 168 11.71 -36.54 -2.04
CA GLU A 168 13.08 -36.26 -2.43
C GLU A 168 13.17 -36.30 -3.95
N GLU A 169 13.67 -35.22 -4.56
CA GLU A 169 14.26 -35.27 -5.89
C GLU A 169 15.33 -34.17 -6.02
N THR A 170 16.32 -34.52 -6.83
CA THR A 170 17.71 -34.10 -6.91
C THR A 170 17.98 -32.66 -7.35
N GLU A 171 19.19 -32.19 -7.02
CA GLU A 171 19.82 -30.98 -7.57
C GLU A 171 19.73 -30.94 -9.10
N GLU A 172 19.10 -29.91 -9.66
CA GLU A 172 19.41 -29.40 -11.00
C GLU A 172 19.66 -27.90 -10.90
N GLU A 173 20.89 -27.50 -11.25
CA GLU A 173 21.27 -26.11 -11.47
C GLU A 173 20.53 -25.58 -12.70
N GLU A 174 19.57 -24.68 -12.50
CA GLU A 174 19.07 -23.84 -13.59
C GLU A 174 19.77 -22.47 -13.54
N ASP A 175 20.63 -22.26 -14.53
CA ASP A 175 21.37 -21.04 -14.82
C ASP A 175 20.44 -19.81 -14.84
N TYR A 176 20.60 -18.94 -13.83
CA TYR A 176 19.98 -17.63 -13.83
C TYR A 176 20.70 -16.76 -14.87
N ILE A 177 20.09 -16.61 -16.04
CA ILE A 177 20.51 -15.67 -17.08
C ILE A 177 20.65 -14.28 -16.44
N ILE A 178 21.89 -13.82 -16.35
CA ILE A 178 22.21 -12.43 -16.03
C ILE A 178 21.64 -11.58 -17.18
N PHE A 179 20.52 -10.91 -16.93
CA PHE A 179 20.13 -9.76 -17.73
C PHE A 179 21.12 -8.63 -17.46
N SER A 180 22.19 -8.64 -18.25
CA SER A 180 23.10 -7.52 -18.38
C SER A 180 22.34 -6.31 -18.90
N LEU A 181 22.36 -5.25 -18.11
CA LEU A 181 22.00 -3.90 -18.52
C LEU A 181 22.93 -3.47 -19.66
N ASN A 182 22.34 -3.14 -20.80
CA ASN A 182 22.86 -2.10 -21.71
C ASN A 182 21.84 -0.97 -21.72
#